data_AF-A0A2W4RQY2-F1
#
_entry.id   AF-A0A2W4RQY2-F1
#
_cell.length_a   1.000
_cell.length_b   1.000
_cell.length_c   1.000
_cell.angle_alpha   90.00
_cell.angle_beta   90.00
_cell.angle_gamma   90.00
#
_symmetry.space_group_name_H-M   'P 1'
#
loop_
_entity.id
_entity.type
_entity.pdbx_description
1 polymer ?
#
loop_
_entity_poly.entity_id
_entity_poly.type
_entity_poly.pdbx_seq_one_letter_code
_entity_poly.pdbx_strand_id
1 'polypeptide(L)'
;MAGILLNRSRQVPAEETPAFGGIAERFRRAGDLDRAIALCREGLKRFPQQLSARVTLGWALLDKGHYEEARIELEQVLRKAPDNLAAIRGLAEIHDRTEGALPAE
;
A
#
# COMPACT_ATOMS: atom_id res chain seq x y z
N MET A 1 21.78 -17.73 37.25
CA MET A 1 21.93 -18.13 35.83
C MET A 1 20.60 -17.92 35.11
N ALA A 2 20.29 -16.69 34.71
CA ALA A 2 19.11 -16.37 33.90
C ALA A 2 19.61 -15.88 32.53
N GLY A 3 19.83 -16.81 31.62
CA GLY A 3 20.13 -16.52 30.22
C GLY A 3 18.84 -16.36 29.44
N ILE A 4 18.20 -15.20 29.57
CA ILE A 4 17.28 -14.70 28.56
C ILE A 4 18.16 -14.41 27.33
N LEU A 5 17.75 -14.83 26.13
CA LEU A 5 17.54 -13.95 24.96
C LEU A 5 17.43 -14.77 23.67
N LEU A 6 16.19 -14.75 23.17
CA LEU A 6 15.84 -14.49 21.77
C LEU A 6 16.15 -15.59 20.76
N ASN A 7 15.13 -16.45 20.63
CA ASN A 7 14.39 -16.67 19.40
C ASN A 7 15.09 -16.13 18.13
N ARG A 8 15.50 -17.09 17.29
CA ARG A 8 16.08 -16.94 15.97
C ARG A 8 15.02 -16.39 15.00
N SER A 9 14.56 -15.17 15.26
CA SER A 9 13.66 -14.42 14.41
C SER A 9 14.40 -14.13 13.12
N ARG A 10 14.10 -14.95 12.10
CA ARG A 10 14.33 -14.74 10.67
C ARG A 10 14.91 -13.35 10.39
N GLN A 11 16.23 -13.28 10.28
CA GLN A 11 16.88 -12.22 9.52
C GLN A 11 16.45 -12.43 8.08
N VAL A 12 15.29 -11.86 7.72
CA VAL A 12 15.04 -11.49 6.34
C VAL A 12 16.04 -10.38 6.08
N PRO A 13 17.07 -10.57 5.24
CA PRO A 13 18.01 -9.52 4.94
C PRO A 13 17.20 -8.35 4.37
N ALA A 14 17.30 -7.19 5.01
CA ALA A 14 16.58 -5.96 4.66
C ALA A 14 17.08 -5.33 3.34
N GLU A 15 17.85 -6.07 2.52
CA GLU A 15 18.64 -5.50 1.42
C GLU A 15 18.30 -6.02 0.02
N GLU A 16 17.42 -7.01 -0.14
CA GLU A 16 17.02 -7.47 -1.49
C GLU A 16 15.50 -7.55 -1.68
N THR A 17 14.75 -6.72 -0.98
CA THR A 17 13.37 -6.51 -1.39
C THR A 17 13.38 -5.37 -2.40
N PRO A 18 13.17 -5.61 -3.71
CA PRO A 18 13.22 -4.53 -4.67
C PRO A 18 12.18 -3.52 -4.25
N ALA A 19 12.60 -2.25 -4.15
CA ALA A 19 11.77 -1.14 -3.70
C ALA A 19 10.74 -0.77 -4.78
N PHE A 20 9.87 -1.73 -5.14
CA PHE A 20 8.80 -1.56 -6.12
C PHE A 20 7.87 -0.44 -5.69
N GLY A 21 7.61 -0.28 -4.38
CA GLY A 21 6.86 0.86 -3.85
C GLY A 21 7.52 2.19 -4.18
N GLY A 22 8.85 2.30 -4.05
CA GLY A 22 9.58 3.54 -4.38
C GLY A 22 9.56 3.86 -5.88
N ILE A 23 9.72 2.86 -6.74
CA ILE A 23 9.67 3.05 -8.20
C ILE A 23 8.25 3.34 -8.67
N ALA A 24 7.26 2.61 -8.15
CA ALA A 24 5.84 2.83 -8.47
C ALA A 24 5.37 4.20 -7.99
N GLU A 25 5.85 4.68 -6.84
CA GLU A 25 5.56 6.04 -6.36
C GLU A 25 6.09 7.11 -7.33
N ARG A 26 7.25 6.89 -7.95
CA ARG A 26 7.77 7.79 -8.99
C ARG A 26 6.89 7.79 -10.24
N PHE A 27 6.43 6.63 -10.69
CA PHE A 27 5.48 6.54 -11.80
C PHE A 27 4.15 7.20 -11.47
N ARG A 28 3.63 6.99 -10.25
CA ARG A 28 2.39 7.61 -9.78
C ARG A 28 2.49 9.13 -9.79
N ARG A 29 3.57 9.69 -9.22
CA ARG A 29 3.83 11.14 -9.23
C ARG A 29 4.04 11.71 -10.64
N ALA A 30 4.53 10.90 -11.56
CA ALA A 30 4.66 11.28 -12.97
C ALA A 30 3.33 11.19 -13.75
N GLY A 31 2.24 10.76 -13.11
CA GLY A 31 0.93 10.55 -13.74
C GLY A 31 0.81 9.23 -14.53
N ASP A 32 1.87 8.41 -14.56
CA ASP A 32 1.85 7.11 -15.21
C ASP A 32 1.28 6.04 -14.26
N LEU A 33 -0.01 6.18 -13.97
CA LEU A 33 -0.72 5.37 -12.99
C LEU A 33 -0.77 3.90 -13.41
N ASP A 34 -0.86 3.62 -14.72
CA ASP A 34 -0.86 2.26 -15.26
C ASP A 34 0.43 1.51 -14.95
N ARG A 35 1.58 2.13 -15.19
CA ARG A 35 2.87 1.51 -14.83
C ARG A 35 3.04 1.38 -13.33
N ALA A 36 2.59 2.36 -12.55
CA ALA A 36 2.64 2.28 -11.10
C ALA A 36 1.85 1.06 -10.57
N ILE A 37 0.62 0.88 -11.05
CA ILE A 37 -0.25 -0.25 -10.68
C ILE A 37 0.37 -1.57 -11.12
N ALA A 38 0.83 -1.66 -12.38
CA ALA A 38 1.42 -2.89 -12.92
C ALA A 38 2.65 -3.32 -12.12
N LEU A 39 3.55 -2.37 -11.81
CA LEU A 39 4.77 -2.64 -11.06
C LEU A 39 4.47 -3.08 -9.62
N CYS A 40 3.52 -2.42 -8.95
CA CYS A 40 3.09 -2.83 -7.62
C CYS A 40 2.49 -4.24 -7.63
N ARG A 41 1.60 -4.54 -8.58
CA ARG A 41 0.97 -5.88 -8.69
C ARG A 41 2.02 -6.96 -8.94
N GLU A 42 2.98 -6.71 -9.82
CA GLU A 42 4.08 -7.65 -10.07
C GLU A 42 4.95 -7.84 -8.84
N GLY A 43 5.33 -6.74 -8.17
CA GLY A 43 6.10 -6.78 -6.93
C GLY A 43 5.40 -7.56 -5.83
N LEU A 44 4.08 -7.40 -5.70
CA LEU A 44 3.26 -8.09 -4.71
C LEU A 44 3.04 -9.58 -5.02
N LYS A 45 3.12 -10.01 -6.29
CA LYS A 45 3.16 -11.45 -6.62
C LYS A 45 4.39 -12.13 -6.03
N ARG A 46 5.53 -11.44 -6.04
CA ARG A 46 6.81 -11.97 -5.52
C ARG A 46 6.92 -11.76 -4.01
N PHE A 47 6.43 -10.63 -3.50
CA PHE A 47 6.52 -10.25 -2.10
C PHE A 47 5.16 -9.79 -1.56
N PRO A 48 4.24 -10.73 -1.28
CA PRO A 48 2.84 -10.41 -0.94
C PRO A 48 2.66 -9.70 0.40
N GLN A 49 3.71 -9.66 1.24
CA GLN A 49 3.69 -9.04 2.55
C GLN A 49 4.25 -7.61 2.57
N GLN A 50 4.69 -7.07 1.43
CA GLN A 50 5.20 -5.71 1.38
C GLN A 50 4.09 -4.67 1.52
N LEU A 51 3.98 -4.10 2.72
CA LEU A 51 2.99 -3.06 3.03
C LEU A 51 3.22 -1.79 2.22
N SER A 52 4.46 -1.36 2.02
CA SER A 52 4.79 -0.16 1.23
C SER A 52 4.31 -0.26 -0.23
N ALA A 53 4.45 -1.42 -0.86
CA ALA A 53 3.95 -1.68 -2.21
C ALA A 53 2.42 -1.70 -2.26
N ARG A 54 1.74 -2.26 -1.23
CA ARG A 54 0.27 -2.23 -1.13
C ARG A 54 -0.26 -0.82 -0.94
N VAL A 55 0.37 -0.02 -0.07
CA VAL A 55 0.03 1.40 0.09
C VAL A 55 0.15 2.12 -1.25
N THR A 56 1.29 1.97 -1.94
CA THR A 56 1.52 2.63 -3.23
C THR A 56 0.51 2.17 -4.29
N LEU A 57 0.14 0.88 -4.30
CA LEU A 57 -0.91 0.35 -5.17
C LEU A 57 -2.27 1.02 -4.87
N GLY A 58 -2.64 1.11 -3.58
CA GLY A 58 -3.87 1.77 -3.15
C GLY A 58 -3.93 3.23 -3.61
N TRP A 59 -2.86 3.99 -3.41
CA TRP A 59 -2.77 5.37 -3.89
C TRP A 59 -2.83 5.50 -5.42
N ALA A 60 -2.13 4.62 -6.15
CA ALA A 60 -2.16 4.66 -7.61
C ALA A 60 -3.54 4.30 -8.18
N LEU A 61 -4.26 3.37 -7.54
CA LEU A 61 -5.65 3.03 -7.89
C LEU A 61 -6.61 4.18 -7.57
N LEU A 62 -6.44 4.82 -6.41
CA LEU A 62 -7.21 5.99 -6.01
C LEU A 62 -7.04 7.14 -7.03
N ASP A 63 -5.80 7.48 -7.38
CA ASP A 63 -5.50 8.52 -8.37
C ASP A 63 -6.11 8.20 -9.74
N LYS A 64 -6.29 6.92 -10.07
CA LYS A 64 -6.92 6.44 -11.31
C LYS A 64 -8.45 6.42 -11.23
N GLY A 65 -9.05 6.64 -10.06
CA GLY A 65 -10.49 6.58 -9.83
C GLY A 65 -11.01 5.17 -9.54
N HIS A 66 -10.14 4.19 -9.35
CA HIS A 66 -10.51 2.81 -9.00
C HIS A 66 -10.70 2.68 -7.48
N TYR A 67 -11.67 3.41 -6.94
CA TYR A 67 -11.85 3.60 -5.49
C TYR A 67 -12.07 2.29 -4.71
N GLU A 68 -12.82 1.35 -5.29
CA GLU A 68 -13.10 0.07 -4.67
C GLU A 68 -11.86 -0.82 -4.52
N GLU A 69 -11.07 -0.95 -5.61
CA GLU A 69 -9.81 -1.68 -5.57
C GLU A 69 -8.80 -1.01 -4.63
N ALA A 70 -8.76 0.32 -4.63
CA ALA A 70 -7.90 1.10 -3.75
C ALA A 70 -8.23 0.85 -2.27
N ARG A 71 -9.52 0.88 -1.92
CA ARG A 71 -10.01 0.62 -0.56
C ARG A 71 -9.56 -0.74 -0.06
N ILE A 72 -9.76 -1.80 -0.86
CA ILE A 72 -9.38 -3.16 -0.50
C ILE A 72 -7.88 -3.25 -0.17
N GLU A 73 -7.01 -2.67 -1.00
CA GLU A 73 -5.56 -2.73 -0.77
C GLU A 73 -5.14 -1.96 0.49
N LEU A 74 -5.72 -0.79 0.75
CA LEU A 74 -5.43 0.01 1.94
C LEU A 74 -5.97 -0.64 3.22
N GLU A 75 -7.14 -1.25 3.19
CA GLU A 75 -7.67 -2.03 4.32
C GLU A 75 -6.75 -3.21 4.66
N GLN A 76 -6.21 -3.91 3.66
CA GLN A 76 -5.25 -4.99 3.89
C GLN A 76 -3.96 -4.50 4.57
N VAL A 77 -3.55 -3.27 4.28
CA VAL A 77 -2.43 -2.63 5.00
C VAL A 77 -2.82 -2.42 6.46
N LEU A 78 -3.99 -1.83 6.74
CA LEU A 78 -4.43 -1.54 8.11
C LEU A 78 -4.68 -2.78 8.95
N ARG A 79 -5.08 -3.91 8.35
CA ARG A 79 -5.15 -5.20 9.06
C ARG A 79 -3.81 -5.66 9.64
N LYS A 80 -2.69 -5.25 9.02
CA LYS A 80 -1.32 -5.63 9.44
C LYS A 80 -0.59 -4.51 10.17
N ALA A 81 -0.86 -3.27 9.81
CA ALA A 81 -0.30 -2.05 10.41
C ALA A 81 -1.44 -1.04 10.64
N PRO A 82 -2.19 -1.18 11.75
CA PRO A 82 -3.36 -0.34 12.03
C PRO A 82 -3.04 1.15 12.18
N ASP A 83 -1.79 1.50 12.46
CA ASP A 83 -1.26 2.85 12.64
C ASP A 83 -0.66 3.44 11.35
N ASN A 84 -0.80 2.75 10.21
CA ASN A 84 -0.27 3.23 8.94
C ASN A 84 -1.02 4.47 8.43
N LEU A 85 -0.48 5.65 8.76
CA LEU A 85 -1.08 6.94 8.40
C LEU A 85 -1.31 7.11 6.90
N ALA A 86 -0.45 6.54 6.04
CA ALA A 86 -0.63 6.64 4.60
C ALA A 86 -1.86 5.86 4.11
N ALA A 87 -2.14 4.70 4.72
CA ALA A 87 -3.34 3.94 4.42
C ALA A 87 -4.61 4.58 5.00
N ILE A 88 -4.55 5.11 6.23
CA ILE A 88 -5.66 5.86 6.84
C ILE A 88 -6.03 7.06 5.97
N ARG A 89 -5.04 7.85 5.54
CA ARG A 89 -5.27 9.01 4.66
C ARG A 89 -5.86 8.61 3.31
N GLY A 90 -5.38 7.53 2.71
CA GLY A 90 -5.92 7.07 1.43
C GLY A 90 -7.38 6.61 1.55
N LEU A 91 -7.77 5.97 2.65
CA LEU A 91 -9.17 5.63 2.91
C LEU A 91 -10.04 6.88 3.13
N ALA A 92 -9.56 7.86 3.91
CA ALA A 92 -10.26 9.12 4.10
C ALA A 92 -10.51 9.84 2.76
N GLU A 93 -9.49 9.92 1.89
CA GLU A 93 -9.63 10.50 0.56
C GLU A 93 -10.63 9.73 -0.33
N ILE A 94 -10.68 8.40 -0.22
CA ILE A 94 -11.70 7.59 -0.91
C ILE A 94 -13.10 7.93 -0.40
N HIS A 95 -13.29 8.04 0.92
CA HIS A 95 -14.56 8.46 1.50
C HIS A 95 -14.98 9.83 0.98
N ASP A 96 -14.10 10.83 1.05
CA ASP A 96 -14.40 12.18 0.58
C ASP A 96 -14.80 12.22 -0.91
N ARG A 97 -14.11 11.45 -1.77
CA ARG A 97 -14.41 11.39 -3.21
C ARG A 97 -15.67 10.59 -3.56
N THR A 98 -16.03 9.60 -2.73
CA THR A 98 -17.20 8.75 -2.96
C THR A 98 -18.47 9.31 -2.32
N GLU A 99 -18.37 9.93 -1.16
CA GLU A 99 -19.46 10.62 -0.48
C GLU A 99 -19.78 11.98 -1.12
N GLY A 100 -18.79 12.70 -1.65
CA GLY A 100 -19.01 13.89 -2.47
C GLY A 100 -19.79 13.63 -3.78
N ALA A 101 -20.06 12.37 -4.13
CA ALA A 101 -20.88 11.96 -5.26
C ALA A 101 -22.35 11.68 -4.91
N LEU A 102 -22.75 11.79 -3.63
CA LEU A 102 -24.15 11.68 -3.24
C LEU A 102 -24.82 13.06 -3.37
N PRO A 103 -25.93 13.20 -4.13
CA PRO A 103 -26.71 14.43 -4.10
C PRO A 103 -27.28 14.59 -2.69
N ALA A 104 -27.06 15.75 -2.09
CA ALA A 104 -27.79 16.15 -0.89
C ALA A 104 -29.29 16.13 -1.23
N GLU A 105 -30.04 15.25 -0.57
CA GLU A 105 -31.50 15.22 -0.63
C GLU A 105 -32.11 16.50 -0.02
#